data_AF-A0A495X619-F1
#
_entry.id   AF-A0A495X619-F1
#
_cell.length_a   1.000
_cell.length_b   1.000
_cell.length_c   1.000
_cell.angle_alpha   90.00
_cell.angle_beta   90.00
_cell.angle_gamma   90.00
#
_symmetry.space_group_name_H-M   'P 1'
#
loop_
_entity.id
_entity.type
_entity.pdbx_description
1 polymer ?
#
loop_
_entity_poly.entity_id
_entity_poly.type
_entity_poly.pdbx_seq_one_letter_code
_entity_poly.pdbx_strand_id
1 'polypeptide(L)'
;MWPARLRRAPRSSAGDVVLLALATHKASRLLTKSSVTSVLRAPFTHFEGPAGHAEVNESPRHGSRHAVGELVTCPFCSGVWIAGALTAAHVLAPRATGLVTTALTAVAVSDWLHLAYDRAKNR
;
A
#
# COMPACT_ATOMS: atom_id res chain seq x y z
N MET A 1 -29.62 14.94 -8.29
CA MET A 1 -29.74 13.83 -9.26
C MET A 1 -28.65 12.81 -8.94
N TRP A 2 -28.86 11.95 -7.96
CA TRP A 2 -27.88 10.94 -7.52
C TRP A 2 -27.98 9.74 -8.48
N PRO A 3 -26.88 9.25 -9.10
CA PRO A 3 -26.99 8.15 -10.03
C PRO A 3 -27.49 6.90 -9.30
N ALA A 4 -28.54 6.29 -9.85
CA ALA A 4 -29.25 5.10 -9.36
C ALA A 4 -28.41 3.81 -9.20
N ARG A 5 -27.07 3.91 -9.29
CA ARG A 5 -26.10 2.81 -9.30
C ARG A 5 -25.69 2.28 -7.92
N LEU A 6 -26.22 2.84 -6.83
CA LEU A 6 -25.88 2.44 -5.45
C LEU A 6 -26.85 1.43 -4.81
N ARG A 7 -27.78 0.83 -5.57
CA ARG A 7 -28.85 0.00 -4.99
C ARG A 7 -28.42 -1.39 -4.49
N ARG A 8 -27.21 -1.87 -4.78
CA ARG A 8 -26.61 -3.04 -4.13
C ARG A 8 -25.13 -2.82 -3.95
N ALA A 9 -24.64 -2.89 -2.71
CA ALA A 9 -23.23 -3.15 -2.48
C ALA A 9 -22.89 -4.46 -3.21
N PRO A 10 -21.89 -4.47 -4.12
CA PRO A 10 -21.49 -5.70 -4.78
C PRO A 10 -21.11 -6.73 -3.71
N ARG A 11 -21.59 -7.97 -3.84
CA ARG A 11 -21.09 -9.05 -2.99
C ARG A 11 -19.63 -9.26 -3.34
N SER A 12 -18.73 -8.89 -2.43
CA SER A 12 -17.31 -9.16 -2.58
C SER A 12 -17.11 -10.67 -2.53
N SER A 13 -16.57 -11.24 -3.61
CA SER A 13 -16.11 -12.63 -3.56
C SER A 13 -14.92 -12.75 -2.62
N ALA A 14 -14.65 -13.96 -2.12
CA ALA A 14 -13.43 -14.19 -1.32
C ALA A 14 -12.16 -13.80 -2.09
N GLY A 15 -12.16 -14.00 -3.42
CA GLY A 15 -11.07 -13.58 -4.30
C GLY A 15 -10.85 -12.06 -4.29
N ASP A 16 -11.92 -11.27 -4.34
CA ASP A 16 -11.82 -9.80 -4.31
C ASP A 16 -11.23 -9.31 -2.99
N VAL A 17 -11.59 -9.95 -1.87
CA VAL A 17 -11.04 -9.63 -0.55
C VAL A 17 -9.54 -9.95 -0.50
N VAL A 18 -9.12 -11.09 -1.05
CA VAL A 18 -7.69 -11.47 -1.12
C VAL A 18 -6.91 -10.49 -2.00
N LEU A 19 -7.43 -10.15 -3.19
CA LEU A 19 -6.79 -9.17 -4.08
C LEU A 19 -6.66 -7.81 -3.39
N LEU A 20 -7.73 -7.32 -2.76
CA LEU A 20 -7.73 -6.06 -2.03
C LEU A 20 -6.74 -6.09 -0.85
N ALA A 21 -6.64 -7.20 -0.12
CA ALA A 21 -5.69 -7.36 0.98
C ALA A 21 -4.23 -7.31 0.49
N LEU A 22 -3.91 -8.06 -0.57
CA LEU A 22 -2.57 -8.07 -1.17
C LEU A 22 -2.21 -6.69 -1.76
N ALA A 23 -3.16 -6.05 -2.45
CA ALA A 23 -2.97 -4.72 -3.00
C ALA A 23 -2.76 -3.67 -1.90
N THR A 24 -3.56 -3.71 -0.84
CA THR A 24 -3.42 -2.82 0.32
C THR A 24 -2.06 -3.01 0.98
N HIS A 25 -1.66 -4.26 1.22
CA HIS A 25 -0.35 -4.57 1.79
C HIS A 25 0.79 -3.95 0.97
N LYS A 26 0.79 -4.20 -0.36
CA LYS A 26 1.84 -3.71 -1.24
C LYS A 26 1.83 -2.19 -1.35
N ALA A 27 0.67 -1.56 -1.51
CA ALA A 27 0.57 -0.10 -1.56
C ALA A 27 1.05 0.56 -0.27
N SER A 28 0.69 0.01 0.89
CA SER A 28 1.12 0.52 2.19
C SER A 28 2.64 0.48 2.32
N ARG A 29 3.26 -0.65 1.94
CA ARG A 29 4.73 -0.81 1.93
C ARG A 29 5.40 0.12 0.93
N LEU A 30 4.86 0.28 -0.28
CA LEU A 30 5.42 1.21 -1.27
C LEU A 30 5.42 2.66 -0.78
N LEU A 31 4.32 3.09 -0.17
CA LEU A 31 4.21 4.44 0.34
C LEU A 31 5.12 4.68 1.55
N THR A 32 5.25 3.70 2.45
CA THR A 32 5.92 3.88 3.74
C THR A 32 7.36 3.39 3.82
N LYS A 33 7.79 2.57 2.87
CA LYS A 33 9.11 1.92 2.91
C LYS A 33 9.92 2.04 1.64
N SER A 34 9.34 2.36 0.48
CA SER A 34 10.12 2.42 -0.78
C SER A 34 11.21 3.50 -0.76
N SER A 35 12.44 3.14 -1.14
CA SER A 35 13.54 4.09 -1.29
C SER A 35 13.22 5.22 -2.27
N VAL A 36 12.49 4.93 -3.34
CA VAL A 36 12.10 5.91 -4.38
C VAL A 36 11.16 6.97 -3.82
N THR A 37 10.29 6.61 -2.86
CA THR A 37 9.36 7.56 -2.23
C THR A 37 9.98 8.32 -1.05
N SER A 38 11.22 8.01 -0.66
CA SER A 38 11.91 8.65 0.47
C SER A 38 12.07 10.16 0.28
N VAL A 39 12.35 10.62 -0.94
CA VAL A 39 12.46 12.07 -1.24
C VAL A 39 11.15 12.82 -0.93
N LEU A 40 10.01 12.18 -1.20
CA LEU A 40 8.69 12.76 -0.90
C LEU A 40 8.40 12.77 0.61
N ARG A 41 8.97 11.83 1.37
CA ARG A 41 8.80 11.71 2.83
C ARG A 41 9.83 12.50 3.64
N ALA A 42 10.92 12.91 2.99
CA ALA A 42 12.01 13.69 3.58
C ALA A 42 11.59 14.94 4.38
N PRO A 43 10.45 15.64 4.13
CA PRO A 43 9.96 16.74 4.98
C PRO A 43 9.29 16.32 6.29
N PHE A 44 8.90 15.06 6.43
CA PHE A 44 8.15 14.52 7.58
C PHE A 44 8.91 13.46 8.37
N THR A 45 10.00 12.92 7.83
CA THR A 45 10.73 11.78 8.40
C THR A 45 12.24 12.02 8.49
N HIS A 46 12.92 11.27 9.35
CA HIS A 46 14.37 11.13 9.41
C HIS A 46 14.77 9.77 8.87
N PHE A 47 15.72 9.74 7.93
CA PHE A 47 16.27 8.50 7.40
C PHE A 47 17.17 7.82 8.43
N GLU A 48 16.93 6.54 8.69
CA GLU A 48 17.70 5.74 9.65
C GLU A 48 18.64 4.75 8.96
N GLY A 49 18.31 4.30 7.76
CA GLY A 49 19.15 3.37 7.02
C GLY A 49 18.40 2.52 6.00
N PRO A 50 19.13 1.73 5.19
CA PRO A 50 18.52 0.74 4.31
C PRO A 50 17.83 -0.37 5.12
N ALA A 51 16.64 -0.79 4.67
CA ALA A 51 15.87 -1.90 5.25
C ALA A 51 15.93 -3.18 4.37
N GLY A 52 16.64 -3.13 3.25
CA GLY A 52 16.80 -4.22 2.28
C GLY A 52 15.79 -4.16 1.13
N HIS A 53 16.08 -4.83 0.01
CA HIS A 53 15.17 -5.00 -1.15
C HIS A 53 14.48 -3.70 -1.61
N ALA A 54 15.28 -2.63 -1.80
CA ALA A 54 14.81 -1.29 -2.16
C ALA A 54 13.87 -0.61 -1.14
N GLU A 55 13.92 -1.04 0.12
CA GLU A 55 13.24 -0.40 1.24
C GLU A 55 14.20 0.34 2.17
N VAL A 56 13.65 1.33 2.88
CA VAL A 56 14.35 2.21 3.82
C VAL A 56 13.60 2.27 5.15
N ASN A 57 14.36 2.40 6.23
CA ASN A 57 13.82 2.71 7.55
C ASN A 57 13.91 4.22 7.80
N GLU A 58 12.79 4.76 8.27
CA GLU A 58 12.64 6.17 8.57
C GLU A 58 11.80 6.32 9.84
N SER A 59 12.15 7.29 10.69
CA SER A 59 11.37 7.68 11.86
C SER A 59 10.64 9.01 11.65
N PRO A 60 9.45 9.20 12.24
CA PRO A 60 8.72 10.44 12.11
C PRO A 60 9.44 11.59 12.84
N ARG A 61 9.45 12.78 12.25
CA ARG A 61 9.93 13.99 12.95
C ARG A 61 9.05 14.32 14.15
N HIS A 62 9.63 14.96 15.16
CA HIS A 62 8.88 15.47 16.31
C HIS A 62 8.15 16.78 15.98
N GLY A 63 7.17 17.15 16.81
CA GLY A 63 6.41 18.41 16.70
C GLY A 63 5.13 18.28 15.86
N SER A 64 4.68 19.38 15.27
CA SER A 64 3.39 19.47 14.55
C SER A 64 3.27 18.55 13.33
N ARG A 65 4.39 18.02 12.84
CA ARG A 65 4.45 17.10 11.68
C ARG A 65 4.47 15.62 12.08
N HIS A 66 4.48 15.31 13.37
CA HIS A 66 4.65 13.94 13.86
C HIS A 66 3.56 12.98 13.40
N ALA A 67 2.29 13.38 13.48
CA ALA A 67 1.17 12.53 13.07
C ALA A 67 1.21 12.18 11.57
N VAL A 68 1.62 13.14 10.72
CA VAL A 68 1.80 12.89 9.28
C VAL A 68 3.01 11.99 9.06
N GLY A 69 4.11 12.21 9.80
CA GLY A 69 5.28 11.34 9.81
C GLY A 69 4.91 9.89 10.11
N GLU A 70 4.19 9.65 11.21
CA GLU A 70 3.67 8.34 11.63
C GLU A 70 2.86 7.67 10.53
N LEU A 71 1.95 8.42 9.89
CA LEU A 71 1.13 7.91 8.81
C LEU A 71 1.96 7.46 7.60
N VAL A 72 3.01 8.21 7.24
CA VAL A 72 3.87 7.93 6.07
C VAL A 72 5.07 7.03 6.37
N THR A 73 5.30 6.62 7.62
CA THR A 73 6.33 5.63 7.99
C THR A 73 5.74 4.30 8.47
N CYS A 74 4.51 4.29 8.97
CA CYS A 74 3.86 3.10 9.48
C CYS A 74 2.96 2.42 8.41
N PRO A 75 3.32 1.22 7.93
CA PRO A 75 2.53 0.51 6.92
C PRO A 75 1.14 0.10 7.44
N PHE A 76 0.98 -0.09 8.75
CA PHE A 76 -0.31 -0.44 9.35
C PHE A 76 -1.24 0.78 9.40
N CYS A 77 -0.72 1.94 9.82
CA CYS A 77 -1.50 3.19 9.86
C CYS A 77 -1.96 3.58 8.45
N SER A 78 -1.05 3.57 7.48
CA SER A 78 -1.39 3.84 6.07
C SER A 78 -2.34 2.80 5.47
N GLY A 79 -2.23 1.53 5.88
CA GLY A 79 -3.07 0.44 5.37
C GLY A 79 -4.56 0.66 5.58
N VAL A 80 -4.97 1.21 6.72
CA VAL A 80 -6.40 1.53 6.97
C VAL A 80 -6.91 2.55 5.95
N TRP A 81 -6.14 3.61 5.70
CA TRP A 81 -6.51 4.66 4.75
C TRP A 81 -6.49 4.18 3.30
N ILE A 82 -5.52 3.35 2.93
CA ILE A 82 -5.40 2.77 1.59
C ILE A 82 -6.55 1.80 1.31
N ALA A 83 -6.87 0.92 2.25
CA ALA A 83 -8.00 0.00 2.11
C ALA A 83 -9.32 0.76 1.92
N GLY A 84 -9.54 1.81 2.73
CA GLY A 84 -10.71 2.69 2.59
C GLY A 84 -10.75 3.41 1.24
N ALA A 85 -9.63 3.97 0.80
CA ALA A 85 -9.51 4.67 -0.48
C ALA A 85 -9.74 3.73 -1.68
N LEU A 86 -9.15 2.54 -1.69
CA LEU A 86 -9.37 1.54 -2.74
C LEU A 86 -10.82 1.07 -2.76
N THR A 87 -11.44 0.86 -1.59
CA THR A 87 -12.86 0.48 -1.50
C THR A 87 -13.76 1.58 -2.04
N ALA A 88 -13.53 2.84 -1.66
CA ALA A 88 -14.27 3.99 -2.18
C ALA A 88 -14.06 4.16 -3.69
N ALA A 89 -12.82 4.01 -4.17
CA ALA A 89 -12.48 4.08 -5.59
C ALA A 89 -13.13 2.96 -6.41
N HIS A 90 -13.32 1.76 -5.83
CA HIS A 90 -14.06 0.67 -6.46
C HIS A 90 -15.53 1.02 -6.68
N VAL A 91 -16.14 1.79 -5.78
CA VAL A 91 -17.52 2.27 -5.93
C VAL A 91 -17.62 3.36 -6.98
N LEU A 92 -16.65 4.29 -7.01
CA LEU A 92 -16.66 5.45 -7.92
C LEU A 92 -16.20 5.12 -9.35
N ALA A 93 -15.17 4.27 -9.48
CA ALA A 93 -14.49 3.95 -10.74
C ALA A 93 -14.07 2.46 -10.81
N PRO A 94 -15.01 1.51 -10.84
CA PRO A 94 -14.75 0.08 -10.64
C PRO A 94 -13.74 -0.52 -11.62
N ARG A 95 -13.77 -0.12 -12.90
CA ARG A 95 -12.85 -0.67 -13.91
C ARG A 95 -11.41 -0.24 -13.68
N ALA A 96 -11.19 1.05 -13.40
CA ALA A 96 -9.86 1.58 -13.16
C ALA A 96 -9.28 1.01 -11.85
N THR A 97 -10.09 1.00 -10.78
CA THR A 97 -9.66 0.49 -9.48
C THR A 97 -9.42 -1.02 -9.50
N GLY A 98 -10.19 -1.77 -10.30
CA GLY A 98 -9.93 -3.17 -10.60
C GLY A 98 -8.52 -3.39 -11.15
N LEU A 99 -8.15 -2.66 -12.22
CA LEU A 99 -6.82 -2.76 -12.82
C LEU A 99 -5.71 -2.39 -11.83
N VAL A 100 -5.90 -1.33 -11.03
CA VAL A 100 -4.92 -0.90 -10.02
C VAL A 100 -4.75 -1.98 -8.94
N THR A 101 -5.85 -2.54 -8.45
CA THR A 101 -5.82 -3.60 -7.43
C THR A 101 -5.09 -4.83 -7.98
N THR A 102 -5.46 -5.29 -9.18
CA THR A 102 -4.79 -6.41 -9.84
C THR A 102 -3.30 -6.16 -10.05
N ALA A 103 -2.91 -4.97 -10.51
CA ALA A 103 -1.51 -4.62 -10.72
C ALA A 103 -0.72 -4.66 -9.41
N LEU A 104 -1.24 -4.03 -8.35
CA LEU A 104 -0.60 -4.04 -7.03
C LEU A 104 -0.48 -5.45 -6.46
N THR A 105 -1.52 -6.27 -6.60
CA THR A 105 -1.47 -7.69 -6.20
C THR A 105 -0.41 -8.46 -6.98
N ALA A 106 -0.33 -8.29 -8.30
CA ALA A 106 0.66 -8.95 -9.12
C ALA A 106 2.09 -8.58 -8.69
N VAL A 107 2.35 -7.31 -8.38
CA VAL A 107 3.66 -6.88 -7.85
C VAL A 107 3.91 -7.49 -6.47
N ALA A 108 2.92 -7.54 -5.59
CA ALA A 108 3.05 -8.18 -4.27
C ALA A 108 3.50 -9.65 -4.39
N VAL A 109 2.88 -10.40 -5.31
CA VAL A 109 3.23 -11.78 -5.60
C VAL A 109 4.63 -11.87 -6.22
N SER A 110 4.97 -10.99 -7.16
CA SER A 110 6.30 -10.93 -7.79
C SER A 110 7.41 -10.71 -6.77
N ASP A 111 7.22 -9.78 -5.83
CA ASP A 111 8.20 -9.51 -4.78
C ASP A 111 8.37 -10.71 -3.85
N TRP A 112 7.27 -11.39 -3.52
CA TRP A 112 7.32 -12.61 -2.73
C TRP A 112 8.09 -13.71 -3.46
N LEU A 113 7.94 -13.84 -4.78
CA LEU A 113 8.73 -14.76 -5.60
C LEU A 113 10.22 -14.41 -5.57
N HIS A 114 10.58 -13.13 -5.70
CA HIS A 114 11.98 -12.70 -5.59
C HIS A 114 12.57 -13.05 -4.21
N LEU A 115 11.84 -12.76 -3.13
CA LEU A 115 12.26 -13.10 -1.77
C LEU A 115 12.40 -14.60 -1.55
N ALA A 116 11.48 -15.40 -2.10
CA ALA A 116 11.53 -16.86 -2.03
C ALA A 116 12.73 -17.42 -2.81
N TYR A 117 13.00 -16.88 -4.01
CA TYR A 117 14.14 -17.26 -4.83
C TYR A 117 15.47 -16.93 -4.14
N ASP A 118 15.62 -15.72 -3.61
CA ASP A 118 16.83 -15.32 -2.87
C ASP A 118 17.05 -16.19 -1.63
N ARG A 119 15.97 -16.55 -0.92
CA ARG A 119 16.05 -17.47 0.23
C ARG A 119 16.43 -18.90 -0.18
N ALA A 120 15.97 -19.38 -1.34
CA ALA A 120 16.32 -20.69 -1.85
C ALA A 120 17.77 -20.75 -2.35
N LYS A 121 18.27 -19.66 -2.95
CA LYS A 121 19.65 -19.53 -3.44
C LYS A 121 20.69 -19.41 -2.32
N ASN A 122 20.35 -18.71 -1.25
CA ASN A 122 21.25 -18.46 -0.12
C ASN A 122 21.17 -19.54 0.99
N ARG A 123 20.53 -20.67 0.71
CA ARG A 123 20.52 -21.88 1.55
C ARG A 123 21.53 -22.88 1.03
#